data_AF-A0A8T2G1R8-F1
#
_entry.id   AF-A0A8T2G1R8-F1
#
_cell.length_a   1.000
_cell.length_b   1.000
_cell.length_c   1.000
_cell.angle_alpha   90.00
_cell.angle_beta   90.00
_cell.angle_gamma   90.00
#
_symmetry.space_group_name_H-M   'P 1'
#
loop_
_entity.id
_entity.type
_entity.pdbx_description
1 polymer ?
#
loop_
_entity_poly.entity_id
_entity_poly.type
_entity_poly.pdbx_seq_one_letter_code
_entity_poly.pdbx_strand_id
1 'polypeptide(L)'
;MIYTAIDNFYLTDEQLKASPSRKDGIDETTEISLRIYGCDLIQEGGILLKLPQAVMATGQVLFQRFYCKKSLAKFDVKIVAASCVWLASKLEENPKKARQVIIVFHRMECRRENLPLEHLDMYAKKFSELKVELSRTERHILKEMGFVCHVEHPHKFISNYLATLETPPELRQEAWNLANDSLRTTLCVRFRSEVVACGVVYAAARRFQVPLPENPPWWKAFDADKSSIDEVCRVLAHLYSLPKAQYISVCKDGKPFTFSSRSGNSQGQSATKDLLPGAGEAVDTKCTAGSANNDLKDGMVTTPHEKATDSKKSGTESNSQPIVGDSSYERSKVGDRERESDREKERGRERDRGRSHRGRDSDRDSDRERDKLKDRSHHRSRDRLKDSGGHSDKSRHHSSRDRDYRDSSKDRRRHH
;
A
#
# COMPACT_ATOMS: atom_id res chain seq x y z
N MET A 1 32.71 3.86 11.03
CA MET A 1 32.51 3.01 9.83
C MET A 1 31.34 2.10 10.13
N ILE A 2 30.14 2.45 9.67
CA ILE A 2 28.94 1.62 9.86
C ILE A 2 29.07 0.46 8.88
N TYR A 3 28.91 -0.78 9.34
CA TYR A 3 28.92 -1.94 8.46
C TYR A 3 27.88 -1.73 7.37
N THR A 4 28.31 -1.73 6.10
CA THR A 4 27.41 -1.90 4.97
C THR A 4 26.78 -3.27 5.12
N ALA A 5 25.54 -3.30 5.61
CA ALA A 5 24.77 -4.53 5.71
C ALA A 5 24.73 -5.16 4.32
N ILE A 6 25.07 -6.45 4.24
CA ILE A 6 25.16 -7.18 2.96
C ILE A 6 23.82 -7.00 2.24
N ASP A 7 23.84 -6.29 1.10
CA ASP A 7 22.65 -5.74 0.45
C ASP A 7 21.90 -6.80 -0.36
N ASN A 8 21.47 -7.85 0.36
CA ASN A 8 20.77 -9.04 -0.12
C ASN A 8 19.31 -8.75 -0.54
N PHE A 9 19.04 -7.53 -1.01
CA PHE A 9 17.74 -7.08 -1.51
C PHE A 9 17.70 -6.98 -3.03
N TYR A 10 18.87 -6.89 -3.69
CA TYR A 10 18.96 -6.92 -5.14
C TYR A 10 19.15 -8.35 -5.64
N LEU A 11 18.31 -8.73 -6.61
CA LEU A 11 18.18 -10.08 -7.13
C LEU A 11 18.39 -10.09 -8.64
N THR A 12 19.04 -11.13 -9.12
CA THR A 12 19.19 -11.37 -10.56
C THR A 12 17.87 -11.84 -11.17
N ASP A 13 17.72 -11.65 -12.47
CA ASP A 13 16.54 -12.13 -13.21
C ASP A 13 16.39 -13.66 -13.16
N GLU A 14 17.49 -14.39 -13.02
CA GLU A 14 17.48 -15.83 -12.80
C GLU A 14 16.90 -16.21 -11.43
N GLN A 15 17.28 -15.49 -10.37
CA GLN A 15 16.73 -15.69 -9.02
C GLN A 15 15.23 -15.34 -8.97
N LEU A 16 14.79 -14.32 -9.71
CA LEU A 16 13.38 -13.96 -9.83
C LEU A 16 12.57 -14.97 -10.66
N LYS A 17 13.15 -15.51 -11.75
CA LYS A 17 12.56 -16.63 -12.51
C LYS A 17 12.49 -17.92 -11.70
N ALA A 18 13.37 -18.10 -10.71
CA ALA A 18 13.41 -19.25 -9.80
C ALA A 18 12.73 -18.97 -8.44
N SER A 19 11.65 -18.18 -8.44
CA SER A 19 10.96 -17.71 -7.23
C SER A 19 10.47 -18.87 -6.32
N PRO A 20 10.34 -18.63 -4.99
CA PRO A 20 9.76 -19.60 -4.07
C PRO A 20 8.32 -20.00 -4.44
N SER A 21 7.53 -19.09 -5.01
CA SER A 21 6.16 -19.33 -5.46
C SER A 21 6.13 -20.33 -6.63
N ARG A 22 7.00 -20.15 -7.62
CA ARG A 22 7.15 -21.06 -8.77
C ARG A 22 7.61 -22.45 -8.34
N LYS A 23 8.55 -22.53 -7.39
CA LYS A 23 8.99 -23.80 -6.78
C LYS A 23 7.86 -24.51 -6.01
N ASP A 24 6.87 -23.78 -5.52
CA ASP A 24 5.67 -24.34 -4.92
C ASP A 24 4.54 -24.67 -5.93
N GLY A 25 4.72 -24.39 -7.23
CA GLY A 25 3.78 -24.71 -8.30
C GLY A 25 2.84 -23.57 -8.73
N ILE A 26 3.12 -22.33 -8.34
CA ILE A 26 2.35 -21.14 -8.79
C ILE A 26 2.92 -20.63 -10.10
N ASP A 27 2.06 -20.37 -11.09
CA ASP A 27 2.45 -19.82 -12.38
C ASP A 27 2.87 -18.34 -12.31
N GLU A 28 3.66 -17.91 -13.29
CA GLU A 28 4.21 -16.54 -13.34
C GLU A 28 3.12 -15.47 -13.42
N THR A 29 2.05 -15.70 -14.18
CA THR A 29 0.94 -14.76 -14.35
C THR A 29 0.15 -14.56 -13.05
N THR A 30 -0.14 -15.64 -12.32
CA THR A 30 -0.78 -15.60 -11.00
C THR A 30 0.13 -14.98 -9.95
N GLU A 31 1.44 -15.30 -9.93
CA GLU A 31 2.39 -14.65 -9.03
C GLU A 31 2.44 -13.12 -9.25
N ILE A 32 2.49 -12.67 -10.50
CA ILE A 32 2.47 -11.23 -10.84
C ILE A 32 1.14 -10.59 -10.43
N SER A 33 0.00 -11.19 -10.78
CA SER A 33 -1.33 -10.69 -10.42
C SER A 33 -1.50 -10.56 -8.90
N LEU A 34 -1.11 -11.59 -8.14
CA LEU A 34 -1.19 -11.60 -6.68
C LEU A 34 -0.28 -10.57 -6.02
N ARG A 35 0.92 -10.34 -6.57
CA ARG A 35 1.81 -9.28 -6.10
C ARG A 35 1.21 -7.89 -6.31
N ILE A 36 0.67 -7.62 -7.51
CA ILE A 36 0.00 -6.35 -7.82
C ILE A 36 -1.23 -6.16 -6.92
N TYR A 37 -2.06 -7.20 -6.76
CA TYR A 37 -3.22 -7.17 -5.86
C TYR A 37 -2.84 -6.83 -4.41
N GLY A 38 -1.74 -7.40 -3.91
CA GLY A 38 -1.20 -7.07 -2.59
C GLY A 38 -0.70 -5.63 -2.47
N CYS A 39 0.02 -5.12 -3.47
CA CYS A 39 0.41 -3.71 -3.52
C CYS A 39 -0.81 -2.76 -3.58
N ASP A 40 -1.88 -3.15 -4.26
CA ASP A 40 -3.15 -2.40 -4.31
C ASP A 40 -3.89 -2.43 -2.96
N LEU A 41 -3.82 -3.53 -2.20
CA LEU A 41 -4.32 -3.58 -0.82
C LEU A 41 -3.50 -2.69 0.12
N ILE A 42 -2.17 -2.64 -0.03
CA ILE A 42 -1.31 -1.77 0.78
C ILE A 42 -1.65 -0.29 0.54
N GLN A 43 -1.83 0.11 -0.72
CA GLN A 43 -2.20 1.48 -1.08
C GLN A 43 -3.61 1.85 -0.57
N GLU A 44 -4.63 1.02 -0.82
CA GLU A 44 -6.00 1.27 -0.34
C GLU A 44 -6.06 1.31 1.20
N GLY A 45 -5.40 0.35 1.87
CA GLY A 45 -5.34 0.29 3.33
C GLY A 45 -4.62 1.49 3.94
N GLY A 46 -3.54 1.96 3.32
CA GLY A 46 -2.82 3.16 3.75
C GLY A 46 -3.67 4.44 3.65
N ILE A 47 -4.38 4.62 2.54
CA ILE A 47 -5.32 5.74 2.35
C ILE A 47 -6.42 5.71 3.42
N LEU A 48 -7.08 4.55 3.62
CA LEU A 48 -8.16 4.40 4.59
C LEU A 48 -7.70 4.57 6.05
N LEU A 49 -6.44 4.23 6.36
CA LEU A 49 -5.82 4.47 7.66
C LEU A 49 -5.31 5.92 7.85
N LYS A 50 -5.38 6.77 6.82
CA LYS A 50 -4.77 8.11 6.78
C LYS A 50 -3.27 8.04 7.13
N LEU A 51 -2.53 7.31 6.30
CA LEU A 51 -1.07 7.20 6.35
C LEU A 51 -0.43 8.03 5.22
N PRO A 52 0.79 8.57 5.41
CA PRO A 52 1.52 9.26 4.34
C PRO A 52 2.02 8.26 3.27
N GLN A 53 2.26 8.74 2.04
CA GLN A 53 2.70 7.90 0.91
C GLN A 53 4.01 7.13 1.19
N ALA A 54 4.91 7.68 2.00
CA ALA A 54 6.12 7.00 2.45
C ALA A 54 5.83 5.64 3.14
N VAL A 55 4.79 5.56 3.97
CA VAL A 55 4.38 4.30 4.63
C VAL A 55 3.86 3.28 3.63
N MET A 56 3.09 3.72 2.64
CA MET A 56 2.59 2.83 1.58
C MET A 56 3.75 2.31 0.72
N ALA A 57 4.69 3.18 0.36
CA ALA A 57 5.87 2.81 -0.39
C ALA A 57 6.77 1.81 0.37
N THR A 58 7.09 2.09 1.65
CA THR A 58 7.85 1.17 2.50
C THR A 58 7.11 -0.16 2.67
N GLY A 59 5.78 -0.13 2.85
CA GLY A 59 4.94 -1.33 2.88
C GLY A 59 5.05 -2.17 1.60
N GLN A 60 4.97 -1.55 0.42
CA GLN A 60 5.08 -2.23 -0.88
C GLN A 60 6.47 -2.82 -1.12
N VAL A 61 7.55 -2.11 -0.78
CA VAL A 61 8.92 -2.67 -0.92
C VAL A 61 9.13 -3.85 0.04
N LEU A 62 8.68 -3.75 1.30
CA LEU A 62 8.76 -4.87 2.24
C LEU A 62 7.96 -6.08 1.75
N PHE A 63 6.78 -5.86 1.17
CA PHE A 63 5.93 -6.90 0.59
C PHE A 63 6.62 -7.60 -0.61
N GLN A 64 7.18 -6.83 -1.56
CA GLN A 64 7.90 -7.40 -2.71
C GLN A 64 9.14 -8.19 -2.29
N ARG A 65 9.96 -7.63 -1.39
CA ARG A 65 11.14 -8.30 -0.80
C ARG A 65 10.75 -9.60 -0.08
N PHE A 66 9.64 -9.61 0.66
CA PHE A 66 9.16 -10.81 1.37
C PHE A 66 8.83 -11.96 0.40
N TYR A 67 8.05 -11.69 -0.65
CA TYR A 67 7.70 -12.72 -1.64
C TYR A 67 8.84 -13.14 -2.57
N CYS A 68 9.99 -12.48 -2.52
CA CYS A 68 11.20 -13.02 -3.16
C CYS A 68 11.87 -14.12 -2.32
N LYS A 69 11.62 -14.16 -1.00
CA LYS A 69 12.16 -15.18 -0.07
C LYS A 69 11.13 -16.21 0.37
N LYS A 70 9.83 -15.87 0.30
CA LYS A 70 8.71 -16.71 0.72
C LYS A 70 7.67 -16.87 -0.39
N SER A 71 6.93 -17.96 -0.32
CA SER A 71 5.98 -18.39 -1.34
C SER A 71 4.56 -17.92 -1.01
N LEU A 72 3.86 -17.45 -2.03
CA LEU A 72 2.42 -17.15 -1.99
C LEU A 72 1.57 -18.38 -1.58
N ALA A 73 2.07 -19.60 -1.79
CA ALA A 73 1.37 -20.83 -1.38
C ALA A 73 1.40 -21.09 0.14
N LYS A 74 2.25 -20.36 0.88
CA LYS A 74 2.53 -20.54 2.32
C LYS A 74 2.14 -19.32 3.17
N PHE A 75 2.02 -18.16 2.55
CA PHE A 75 1.64 -16.91 3.21
C PHE A 75 0.63 -16.19 2.31
N ASP A 76 -0.55 -15.92 2.85
CA ASP A 76 -1.62 -15.29 2.07
C ASP A 76 -1.36 -13.78 1.86
N VAL A 77 -1.70 -13.30 0.66
CA VAL A 77 -1.52 -11.91 0.24
C VAL A 77 -2.22 -10.92 1.17
N LYS A 78 -3.44 -11.22 1.62
CA LYS A 78 -4.28 -10.31 2.42
C LYS A 78 -3.66 -10.05 3.79
N ILE A 79 -3.19 -11.10 4.48
CA ILE A 79 -2.55 -10.94 5.80
C ILE A 79 -1.14 -10.35 5.71
N VAL A 80 -0.35 -10.73 4.70
CA VAL A 80 0.99 -10.13 4.51
C VAL A 80 0.87 -8.65 4.16
N ALA A 81 -0.06 -8.25 3.29
CA ALA A 81 -0.32 -6.84 2.99
C ALA A 81 -0.69 -6.04 4.25
N ALA A 82 -1.57 -6.58 5.11
CA ALA A 82 -1.94 -5.95 6.38
C ALA A 82 -0.76 -5.81 7.34
N SER A 83 0.05 -6.87 7.49
CA SER A 83 1.26 -6.83 8.32
C SER A 83 2.34 -5.91 7.76
N CYS A 84 2.49 -5.80 6.43
CA CYS A 84 3.39 -4.85 5.78
C CYS A 84 2.97 -3.39 6.05
N VAL A 85 1.68 -3.05 5.94
CA VAL A 85 1.16 -1.72 6.32
C VAL A 85 1.40 -1.44 7.79
N TRP A 86 1.13 -2.42 8.67
CA TRP A 86 1.29 -2.24 10.11
C TRP A 86 2.76 -2.05 10.52
N LEU A 87 3.66 -2.86 9.97
CA LEU A 87 5.10 -2.74 10.18
C LEU A 87 5.66 -1.43 9.63
N ALA A 88 5.35 -1.08 8.36
CA ALA A 88 5.79 0.16 7.74
C ALA A 88 5.29 1.40 8.51
N SER A 89 4.07 1.36 9.07
CA SER A 89 3.56 2.45 9.91
C SER A 89 4.44 2.71 11.14
N LYS A 90 5.11 1.68 11.68
CA LYS A 90 6.06 1.83 12.79
C LYS A 90 7.44 2.29 12.33
N LEU A 91 7.92 1.82 11.16
CA LEU A 91 9.23 2.18 10.61
C LEU A 91 9.31 3.65 10.17
N GLU A 92 8.19 4.22 9.70
CA GLU A 92 8.08 5.62 9.27
C GLU A 92 7.50 6.53 10.37
N GLU A 93 7.61 6.14 11.65
CA GLU A 93 7.16 6.94 12.82
C GLU A 93 5.68 7.41 12.75
N ASN A 94 4.82 6.66 12.07
CA ASN A 94 3.37 6.91 11.92
C ASN A 94 2.49 5.76 12.47
N PRO A 95 2.78 5.23 13.69
CA PRO A 95 2.29 3.92 14.12
C PRO A 95 0.76 3.85 14.25
N LYS A 96 0.14 2.82 13.65
CA LYS A 96 -1.29 2.52 13.81
C LYS A 96 -1.51 1.37 14.78
N LYS A 97 -2.64 1.40 15.51
CA LYS A 97 -3.04 0.29 16.40
C LYS A 97 -3.47 -0.91 15.54
N ALA A 98 -3.04 -2.13 15.89
CA ALA A 98 -3.42 -3.36 15.16
C ALA A 98 -4.93 -3.48 14.89
N ARG A 99 -5.77 -3.07 15.87
CA ARG A 99 -7.23 -2.96 15.74
C ARG A 99 -7.65 -2.17 14.49
N GLN A 100 -7.05 -1.01 14.25
CA GLN A 100 -7.41 -0.14 13.12
C GLN A 100 -7.07 -0.80 11.79
N VAL A 101 -5.89 -1.42 11.69
CA VAL A 101 -5.45 -2.15 10.49
C VAL A 101 -6.42 -3.30 10.18
N ILE A 102 -6.74 -4.13 11.18
CA ILE A 102 -7.65 -5.27 11.01
C ILE A 102 -9.05 -4.81 10.58
N ILE A 103 -9.61 -3.76 11.20
CA ILE A 103 -10.93 -3.23 10.83
C ILE A 103 -10.93 -2.65 9.40
N VAL A 104 -9.86 -1.98 8.98
CA VAL A 104 -9.74 -1.45 7.61
C VAL A 104 -9.66 -2.59 6.61
N PHE A 105 -8.78 -3.57 6.81
CA PHE A 105 -8.63 -4.71 5.90
C PHE A 105 -9.90 -5.59 5.84
N HIS A 106 -10.61 -5.77 6.96
CA HIS A 106 -11.94 -6.40 6.97
C HIS A 106 -12.94 -5.65 6.08
N ARG A 107 -13.07 -4.33 6.24
CA ARG A 107 -14.00 -3.53 5.43
C ARG A 107 -13.61 -3.51 3.95
N MET A 108 -12.32 -3.53 3.63
CA MET A 108 -11.82 -3.65 2.27
C MET A 108 -12.15 -4.99 1.64
N GLU A 109 -12.00 -6.09 2.39
CA GLU A 109 -12.37 -7.43 1.94
C GLU A 109 -13.89 -7.49 1.65
N CYS A 110 -14.74 -7.10 2.61
CA CYS A 110 -16.19 -7.08 2.38
C CYS A 110 -16.59 -6.26 1.15
N ARG A 111 -15.97 -5.08 0.96
CA ARG A 111 -16.21 -4.21 -0.20
C ARG A 111 -15.75 -4.83 -1.53
N ARG A 112 -14.62 -5.56 -1.53
CA ARG A 112 -14.07 -6.21 -2.74
C ARG A 112 -14.80 -7.51 -3.09
N GLU A 113 -15.38 -8.18 -2.10
CA GLU A 113 -16.11 -9.46 -2.25
C GLU A 113 -17.65 -9.27 -2.27
N ASN A 114 -18.14 -8.03 -2.31
CA ASN A 114 -19.57 -7.67 -2.25
C ASN A 114 -20.33 -8.26 -1.05
N LEU A 115 -19.63 -8.47 0.07
CA LEU A 115 -20.23 -8.92 1.32
C LEU A 115 -20.87 -7.74 2.08
N PRO A 116 -21.87 -8.00 2.95
CA PRO A 116 -22.39 -6.99 3.86
C PRO A 116 -21.28 -6.28 4.66
N LEU A 117 -21.40 -4.96 4.79
CA LEU A 117 -20.44 -4.12 5.53
C LEU A 117 -20.69 -4.19 7.05
N GLU A 118 -20.75 -5.42 7.58
CA GLU A 118 -20.92 -5.69 9.02
C GLU A 118 -19.72 -5.17 9.83
N HIS A 119 -19.99 -4.78 11.09
CA HIS A 119 -18.95 -4.38 12.02
C HIS A 119 -18.23 -5.62 12.57
N LEU A 120 -16.91 -5.68 12.42
CA LEU A 120 -16.11 -6.72 13.06
C LEU A 120 -16.11 -6.51 14.57
N ASP A 121 -16.86 -7.35 15.30
CA ASP A 121 -16.86 -7.34 16.76
C ASP A 121 -15.46 -7.57 17.33
N MET A 122 -15.09 -6.73 18.29
CA MET A 122 -13.80 -6.73 18.96
C MET A 122 -13.68 -7.84 20.02
N TYR A 123 -14.79 -8.30 20.56
CA TYR A 123 -14.83 -9.36 21.58
C TYR A 123 -14.92 -10.75 20.94
N ALA A 124 -15.26 -10.83 19.65
CA ALA A 124 -15.28 -12.06 18.90
C ALA A 124 -13.90 -12.76 18.86
N LYS A 125 -13.93 -14.09 18.99
CA LYS A 125 -12.77 -14.99 18.87
C LYS A 125 -11.98 -14.71 17.59
N LYS A 126 -12.67 -14.47 16.47
CA LYS A 126 -12.09 -14.13 15.16
C LYS A 126 -11.19 -12.89 15.21
N PHE A 127 -11.59 -11.80 15.89
CA PHE A 127 -10.76 -10.61 16.00
C PHE A 127 -9.47 -10.88 16.80
N SER A 128 -9.56 -11.70 17.84
CA SER A 128 -8.39 -12.13 18.63
C SER A 128 -7.44 -13.00 17.80
N GLU A 129 -7.96 -13.93 17.01
CA GLU A 129 -7.18 -14.75 16.06
C GLU A 129 -6.49 -13.89 15.01
N LEU A 130 -7.20 -12.95 14.38
CA LEU A 130 -6.62 -12.01 13.41
C LEU A 130 -5.51 -11.14 14.01
N LYS A 131 -5.63 -10.73 15.28
CA LYS A 131 -4.59 -9.97 16.00
C LYS A 131 -3.35 -10.82 16.25
N VAL A 132 -3.51 -12.10 16.58
CA VAL A 132 -2.39 -13.06 16.70
C VAL A 132 -1.73 -13.26 15.34
N GLU A 133 -2.50 -13.46 14.28
CA GLU A 133 -1.97 -13.78 12.95
C GLU A 133 -1.27 -12.59 12.28
N LEU A 134 -1.77 -11.36 12.49
CA LEU A 134 -1.10 -10.12 12.10
C LEU A 134 0.28 -9.98 12.79
N SER A 135 0.34 -10.31 14.09
CA SER A 135 1.56 -10.26 14.90
C SER A 135 2.55 -11.38 14.55
N ARG A 136 2.03 -12.56 14.22
CA ARG A 136 2.81 -13.70 13.72
C ARG A 136 3.42 -13.37 12.36
N THR A 137 2.63 -12.84 11.44
CA THR A 137 3.07 -12.52 10.07
C THR A 137 4.08 -11.38 10.06
N GLU A 138 3.90 -10.34 10.88
CA GLU A 138 4.93 -9.30 11.08
C GLU A 138 6.28 -9.90 11.53
N ARG A 139 6.26 -10.83 12.49
CA ARG A 139 7.48 -11.49 12.98
C ARG A 139 8.18 -12.29 11.87
N HIS A 140 7.42 -12.90 10.95
CA HIS A 140 8.00 -13.56 9.78
C HIS A 140 8.65 -12.55 8.83
N ILE A 141 7.98 -11.44 8.51
CA ILE A 141 8.56 -10.38 7.67
C ILE A 141 9.88 -9.88 8.26
N LEU A 142 9.92 -9.52 9.54
CA LEU A 142 11.14 -9.08 10.23
C LEU A 142 12.27 -10.12 10.18
N LYS A 143 11.95 -11.40 10.39
CA LYS A 143 12.93 -12.50 10.33
C LYS A 143 13.52 -12.66 8.92
N GLU A 144 12.70 -12.58 7.88
CA GLU A 144 13.14 -12.73 6.49
C GLU A 144 13.95 -11.52 5.97
N MET A 145 13.74 -10.33 6.56
CA MET A 145 14.61 -9.16 6.33
C MET A 145 15.90 -9.19 7.17
N GLY A 146 16.06 -10.14 8.09
CA GLY A 146 17.16 -10.11 9.06
C GLY A 146 17.17 -8.84 9.92
N PHE A 147 15.98 -8.27 10.19
CA PHE A 147 15.76 -6.95 10.81
C PHE A 147 16.32 -5.74 10.04
N VAL A 148 16.93 -5.91 8.86
CA VAL A 148 17.35 -4.81 7.98
C VAL A 148 16.12 -4.33 7.18
N CYS A 149 15.30 -3.50 7.82
CA CYS A 149 14.04 -3.01 7.25
C CYS A 149 14.14 -1.60 6.66
N HIS A 150 15.36 -1.06 6.49
CA HIS A 150 15.55 0.22 5.82
C HIS A 150 15.19 0.11 4.33
N VAL A 151 14.48 1.12 3.84
CA VAL A 151 14.05 1.25 2.45
C VAL A 151 14.35 2.67 2.00
N GLU A 152 15.06 2.78 0.88
CA GLU A 152 15.23 4.03 0.16
C GLU A 152 14.31 4.02 -1.07
N HIS A 153 13.60 5.13 -1.31
CA HIS A 153 12.57 5.23 -2.35
C HIS A 153 13.05 6.08 -3.54
N PRO A 154 12.66 5.74 -4.79
CA PRO A 154 13.04 6.53 -5.96
C PRO A 154 12.59 8.00 -5.86
N HIS A 155 11.46 8.25 -5.18
CA HIS A 155 10.90 9.57 -4.90
C HIS A 155 11.89 10.59 -4.30
N LYS A 156 12.88 10.11 -3.52
CA LYS A 156 13.93 10.95 -2.92
C LYS A 156 14.81 11.65 -3.98
N PHE A 157 15.00 11.02 -5.14
CA PHE A 157 15.93 11.49 -6.17
C PHE A 157 15.26 12.32 -7.27
N ILE A 158 13.97 12.07 -7.54
CA ILE A 158 13.22 12.68 -8.66
C ILE A 158 13.36 14.21 -8.70
N SER A 159 13.15 14.90 -7.58
CA SER A 159 13.22 16.37 -7.53
C SER A 159 14.61 16.91 -7.84
N ASN A 160 15.67 16.20 -7.41
CA ASN A 160 17.05 16.60 -7.69
C ASN A 160 17.38 16.38 -9.18
N TYR A 161 17.04 15.21 -9.72
CA TYR A 161 17.32 14.88 -11.12
C TYR A 161 16.59 15.84 -12.08
N LEU A 162 15.30 16.10 -11.85
CA LEU A 162 14.53 17.03 -12.68
C LEU A 162 15.07 18.48 -12.63
N ALA A 163 15.60 18.90 -11.48
CA ALA A 163 16.23 20.22 -11.32
C ALA A 163 17.59 20.29 -12.04
N THR A 164 18.44 19.26 -11.90
CA THR A 164 19.73 19.16 -12.61
C THR A 164 19.57 19.07 -14.12
N LEU A 165 18.46 18.53 -14.60
CA LEU A 165 18.13 18.42 -16.03
C LEU A 165 17.34 19.64 -16.56
N GLU A 166 17.10 20.67 -15.74
CA GLU A 166 16.35 21.89 -16.09
C GLU A 166 14.97 21.62 -16.72
N THR A 167 14.33 20.52 -16.30
CA THR A 167 13.08 20.03 -16.91
C THR A 167 11.83 20.81 -16.49
N PRO A 168 10.77 20.84 -17.33
CA PRO A 168 9.51 21.51 -17.00
C PRO A 168 8.85 20.94 -15.73
N PRO A 169 8.23 21.78 -14.88
CA PRO A 169 7.69 21.36 -13.59
C PRO A 169 6.55 20.33 -13.69
N GLU A 170 5.88 20.24 -14.84
CA GLU A 170 4.81 19.27 -15.13
C GLU A 170 5.33 17.82 -15.07
N LEU A 171 6.56 17.58 -15.50
CA LEU A 171 7.19 16.25 -15.48
C LEU A 171 7.37 15.72 -14.05
N ARG A 172 7.41 16.60 -13.04
CA ARG A 172 7.57 16.19 -11.64
C ARG A 172 6.41 15.33 -11.16
N GLN A 173 5.18 15.71 -11.47
CA GLN A 173 4.01 14.95 -11.04
C GLN A 173 3.94 13.62 -11.79
N GLU A 174 4.29 13.60 -13.08
CA GLU A 174 4.29 12.37 -13.87
C GLU A 174 5.37 11.39 -13.43
N ALA A 175 6.61 11.84 -13.22
CA ALA A 175 7.68 11.01 -12.69
C ALA A 175 7.33 10.46 -11.29
N TRP A 176 6.64 11.25 -10.45
CA TRP A 176 6.15 10.82 -9.14
C TRP A 176 5.05 9.74 -9.25
N ASN A 177 4.13 9.87 -10.21
CA ASN A 177 3.10 8.88 -10.49
C ASN A 177 3.73 7.55 -10.96
N LEU A 178 4.64 7.62 -11.94
CA LEU A 178 5.41 6.49 -12.45
C LEU A 178 6.24 5.81 -11.34
N ALA A 179 6.79 6.58 -10.40
CA ALA A 179 7.49 6.06 -9.23
C ALA A 179 6.56 5.29 -8.29
N ASN A 180 5.33 5.76 -8.06
CA ASN A 180 4.33 5.00 -7.30
C ASN A 180 3.95 3.69 -8.00
N ASP A 181 3.75 3.71 -9.33
CA ASP A 181 3.44 2.50 -10.10
C ASP A 181 4.60 1.50 -10.12
N SER A 182 5.86 1.97 -10.11
CA SER A 182 7.05 1.10 -10.06
C SER A 182 7.06 0.16 -8.85
N LEU A 183 6.48 0.58 -7.72
CA LEU A 183 6.39 -0.19 -6.48
C LEU A 183 5.42 -1.38 -6.54
N ARG A 184 4.55 -1.40 -7.57
CA ARG A 184 3.66 -2.54 -7.87
C ARG A 184 4.41 -3.68 -8.59
N THR A 185 5.70 -3.47 -8.90
CA THR A 185 6.56 -4.38 -9.68
C THR A 185 7.79 -4.83 -8.87
N THR A 186 8.63 -5.69 -9.46
CA THR A 186 9.90 -6.14 -8.87
C THR A 186 11.06 -5.16 -9.05
N LEU A 187 10.85 -3.94 -9.58
CA LEU A 187 11.95 -2.99 -9.79
C LEU A 187 12.70 -2.63 -8.49
N CYS A 188 11.99 -2.53 -7.36
CA CYS A 188 12.57 -2.27 -6.03
C CYS A 188 13.43 -3.41 -5.44
N VAL A 189 13.52 -4.55 -6.13
CA VAL A 189 14.42 -5.68 -5.82
C VAL A 189 15.35 -6.04 -6.99
N ARG A 190 15.35 -5.26 -8.08
CA ARG A 190 16.24 -5.44 -9.25
C ARG A 190 17.22 -4.29 -9.40
N PHE A 191 16.79 -3.08 -9.07
CA PHE A 191 17.55 -1.85 -9.29
C PHE A 191 17.59 -0.99 -8.03
N ARG A 192 18.72 -0.29 -7.84
CA ARG A 192 18.82 0.77 -6.83
C ARG A 192 17.83 1.89 -7.13
N SER A 193 17.39 2.62 -6.11
CA SER A 193 16.31 3.61 -6.21
C SER A 193 16.69 4.82 -7.08
N GLU A 194 17.98 5.14 -7.19
CA GLU A 194 18.61 6.07 -8.12
C GLU A 194 18.32 5.67 -9.58
N VAL A 195 18.52 4.39 -9.91
CA VAL A 195 18.34 3.86 -11.27
C VAL A 195 16.86 3.79 -11.63
N VAL A 196 15.99 3.40 -10.68
CA VAL A 196 14.54 3.47 -10.86
C VAL A 196 14.08 4.92 -11.05
N ALA A 197 14.63 5.87 -10.30
CA ALA A 197 14.36 7.30 -10.46
C ALA A 197 14.78 7.82 -11.85
N CYS A 198 15.93 7.42 -12.38
CA CYS A 198 16.32 7.72 -13.76
C CYS A 198 15.32 7.14 -14.78
N GLY A 199 14.89 5.89 -14.59
CA GLY A 199 13.93 5.24 -15.49
C GLY A 199 12.55 5.91 -15.52
N VAL A 200 12.02 6.36 -14.37
CA VAL A 200 10.74 7.08 -14.32
C VAL A 200 10.84 8.51 -14.86
N VAL A 201 11.97 9.19 -14.65
CA VAL A 201 12.24 10.52 -15.25
C VAL A 201 12.35 10.41 -16.77
N TYR A 202 13.06 9.40 -17.30
CA TYR A 202 13.14 9.12 -18.73
C TYR A 202 11.76 8.82 -19.34
N ALA A 203 10.96 7.97 -18.69
CA ALA A 203 9.61 7.65 -19.12
C ALA A 203 8.66 8.88 -19.10
N ALA A 204 8.75 9.73 -18.06
CA ALA A 204 7.98 10.98 -17.99
C ALA A 204 8.38 11.94 -19.13
N ALA A 205 9.69 12.16 -19.34
CA ALA A 205 10.18 13.01 -20.41
C ALA A 205 9.75 12.51 -21.81
N ARG A 206 9.77 11.18 -22.04
CA ARG A 206 9.25 10.57 -23.27
C ARG A 206 7.75 10.80 -23.46
N ARG A 207 6.93 10.70 -22.40
CA ARG A 207 5.48 11.00 -22.45
C ARG A 207 5.19 12.46 -22.79
N PHE A 208 5.98 13.39 -22.24
CA PHE A 208 5.85 14.83 -22.48
C PHE A 208 6.65 15.34 -23.68
N GLN A 209 7.31 14.45 -24.44
CA GLN A 209 8.16 14.78 -25.60
C GLN A 209 9.30 15.77 -25.28
N VAL A 210 9.76 15.82 -24.02
CA VAL A 210 10.87 16.68 -23.60
C VAL A 210 12.20 16.02 -24.02
N PRO A 211 13.05 16.71 -24.81
CA PRO A 211 14.39 16.22 -25.12
C PRO A 211 15.28 16.31 -23.87
N LEU A 212 15.97 15.22 -23.55
CA LEU A 212 16.97 15.18 -22.48
C LEU A 212 18.39 15.13 -23.08
N PRO A 213 19.43 15.61 -22.37
CA PRO A 213 20.80 15.67 -22.91
C PRO A 213 21.37 14.30 -23.26
N GLU A 214 21.72 14.07 -24.54
CA GLU A 214 22.34 12.81 -24.99
C GLU A 214 23.87 12.87 -25.12
N ASN A 215 24.48 14.06 -25.11
CA ASN A 215 25.93 14.26 -25.25
C ASN A 215 26.48 15.27 -24.21
N PRO A 216 27.15 14.82 -23.13
CA PRO A 216 27.23 13.42 -22.69
C PRO A 216 25.83 12.89 -22.26
N PRO A 217 25.60 11.56 -22.29
CA PRO A 217 24.31 11.02 -21.92
C PRO A 217 23.96 11.29 -20.45
N TRP A 218 22.85 11.98 -20.21
CA TRP A 218 22.51 12.56 -18.91
C TRP A 218 22.48 11.55 -17.76
N TRP A 219 22.05 10.32 -18.02
CA TRP A 219 21.96 9.25 -17.02
C TRP A 219 23.31 8.86 -16.40
N LYS A 220 24.43 9.13 -17.10
CA LYS A 220 25.78 8.91 -16.57
C LYS A 220 26.12 9.84 -15.40
N ALA A 221 25.45 11.00 -15.28
CA ALA A 221 25.63 11.90 -14.14
C ALA A 221 24.97 11.39 -12.85
N PHE A 222 24.19 10.30 -12.95
CA PHE A 222 23.43 9.70 -11.84
C PHE A 222 23.77 8.20 -11.63
N ASP A 223 24.94 7.75 -12.10
CA ASP A 223 25.43 6.37 -11.99
C ASP A 223 24.42 5.30 -12.48
N ALA A 224 23.70 5.62 -13.56
CA ALA A 224 22.73 4.74 -14.21
C ALA A 224 23.15 4.37 -15.65
N ASP A 225 22.78 3.17 -16.08
CA ASP A 225 23.00 2.67 -17.44
C ASP A 225 21.74 2.78 -18.31
N LYS A 226 21.94 2.98 -19.62
CA LYS A 226 20.83 3.02 -20.59
C LYS A 226 20.02 1.73 -20.59
N SER A 227 20.68 0.57 -20.54
CA SER A 227 20.03 -0.74 -20.46
C SER A 227 19.10 -0.87 -19.25
N SER A 228 19.54 -0.39 -18.08
CA SER A 228 18.76 -0.39 -16.85
C SER A 228 17.55 0.56 -16.91
N ILE A 229 17.71 1.71 -17.57
CA ILE A 229 16.62 2.68 -17.82
C ILE A 229 15.59 2.08 -18.79
N ASP A 230 16.03 1.55 -19.93
CA ASP A 230 15.16 0.90 -20.92
C ASP A 230 14.42 -0.31 -20.28
N GLU A 231 15.08 -1.05 -19.39
CA GLU A 231 14.51 -2.15 -18.63
C GLU A 231 13.42 -1.70 -17.65
N VAL A 232 13.64 -0.61 -16.89
CA VAL A 232 12.63 0.03 -16.03
C VAL A 232 11.40 0.45 -16.85
N CYS A 233 11.61 1.13 -17.99
CA CYS A 233 10.52 1.58 -18.85
C CYS A 233 9.73 0.41 -19.44
N ARG A 234 10.40 -0.67 -19.84
CA ARG A 234 9.75 -1.89 -20.35
C ARG A 234 8.94 -2.63 -19.27
N VAL A 235 9.41 -2.66 -18.01
CA VAL A 235 8.61 -3.20 -16.88
C VAL A 235 7.36 -2.34 -16.62
N LEU A 236 7.48 -1.01 -16.65
CA LEU A 236 6.34 -0.10 -16.48
C LEU A 236 5.34 -0.24 -17.64
N ALA A 237 5.81 -0.29 -18.89
CA ALA A 237 4.96 -0.54 -20.05
C ALA A 237 4.21 -1.88 -19.95
N HIS A 238 4.90 -2.94 -19.51
CA HIS A 238 4.28 -4.23 -19.23
C HIS A 238 3.21 -4.13 -18.12
N LEU A 239 3.49 -3.44 -17.00
CA LEU A 239 2.50 -3.20 -15.93
C LEU A 239 1.20 -2.57 -16.46
N TYR A 240 1.30 -1.58 -17.34
CA TYR A 240 0.12 -0.92 -17.94
C TYR A 240 -0.62 -1.77 -18.99
N SER A 241 0.01 -2.83 -19.51
CA SER A 241 -0.64 -3.79 -20.42
C SER A 241 -1.41 -4.90 -19.69
N LEU A 242 -1.20 -5.07 -18.38
CA LEU A 242 -1.82 -6.14 -17.61
C LEU A 242 -3.30 -5.83 -17.26
N PRO A 243 -4.17 -6.85 -17.20
CA PRO A 243 -5.52 -6.68 -16.70
C PRO A 243 -5.52 -6.31 -15.21
N LYS A 244 -6.64 -5.75 -14.73
CA LYS A 244 -6.81 -5.42 -13.31
C LYS A 244 -6.63 -6.67 -12.43
N ALA A 245 -5.68 -6.60 -11.51
CA ALA A 245 -5.34 -7.70 -10.62
C ALA A 245 -6.53 -8.18 -9.77
N GLN A 246 -6.69 -9.49 -9.68
CA GLN A 246 -7.74 -10.17 -8.91
C GLN A 246 -7.12 -11.12 -7.89
N TYR A 247 -7.82 -11.37 -6.79
CA TYR A 247 -7.40 -12.33 -5.79
C TYR A 247 -7.69 -13.76 -6.25
N ILE A 248 -6.68 -14.62 -6.15
CA ILE A 248 -6.75 -16.05 -6.46
C ILE A 248 -6.19 -16.78 -5.24
N SER A 249 -6.97 -17.67 -4.63
CA SER A 249 -6.49 -18.45 -3.48
C SER A 249 -5.52 -19.53 -3.94
N VAL A 250 -4.26 -19.43 -3.50
CA VAL A 250 -3.16 -20.36 -3.85
C VAL A 250 -2.57 -21.09 -2.63
N CYS A 251 -3.14 -20.90 -1.44
CA CYS A 251 -2.65 -21.48 -0.19
C CYS A 251 -2.88 -22.99 -0.14
N LYS A 252 -1.82 -23.76 0.16
CA LYS A 252 -1.86 -25.25 0.18
C LYS A 252 -2.66 -25.83 1.36
N ASP A 253 -2.86 -25.07 2.43
CA ASP A 253 -3.56 -25.52 3.65
C ASP A 253 -5.11 -25.58 3.52
N GLY A 254 -5.65 -25.47 2.30
CA GLY A 254 -7.04 -25.78 1.97
C GLY A 254 -8.10 -24.76 2.44
N LYS A 255 -7.72 -23.73 3.21
CA LYS A 255 -8.60 -22.62 3.60
C LYS A 255 -7.99 -21.28 3.18
N PRO A 256 -8.66 -20.50 2.31
CA PRO A 256 -8.25 -19.14 2.02
C PRO A 256 -8.22 -18.31 3.30
N PHE A 257 -7.22 -17.45 3.46
CA PHE A 257 -7.24 -16.49 4.56
C PHE A 257 -8.36 -15.47 4.31
N THR A 258 -9.07 -15.11 5.38
CA THR A 258 -10.13 -14.10 5.32
C THR A 258 -10.19 -13.32 6.63
N PHE A 259 -10.43 -12.02 6.55
CA PHE A 259 -10.74 -11.17 7.69
C PHE A 259 -12.20 -11.35 8.13
N SER A 260 -13.12 -11.61 7.19
CA SER A 260 -14.53 -11.90 7.42
C SER A 260 -14.78 -13.17 8.25
N SER A 261 -15.97 -13.26 8.84
CA SER A 261 -16.42 -14.41 9.65
C SER A 261 -17.11 -15.51 8.84
N ARG A 262 -17.68 -15.17 7.67
CA ARG A 262 -18.43 -16.11 6.81
C ARG A 262 -17.54 -16.71 5.72
N SER A 263 -16.95 -17.87 6.02
CA SER A 263 -16.38 -18.75 5.00
C SER A 263 -17.37 -19.87 4.69
N GLY A 264 -17.83 -19.95 3.44
CA GLY A 264 -18.58 -21.08 2.90
C GLY A 264 -20.11 -21.00 2.99
N ASN A 265 -20.76 -20.36 2.01
CA ASN A 265 -21.88 -21.00 1.32
C ASN A 265 -22.10 -20.40 -0.09
N SER A 266 -21.37 -20.93 -1.07
CA SER A 266 -21.58 -20.67 -2.50
C SER A 266 -21.29 -21.93 -3.32
N GLN A 267 -21.99 -23.02 -2.99
CA GLN A 267 -22.24 -24.05 -4.01
C GLN A 267 -23.12 -23.44 -5.09
N GLY A 268 -22.61 -23.38 -6.32
CA GLY A 268 -23.36 -22.84 -7.44
C GLY A 268 -24.54 -23.75 -7.81
N GLN A 269 -25.73 -23.15 -7.97
CA GLN A 269 -26.80 -23.78 -8.71
C GLN A 269 -26.70 -23.34 -10.18
N SER A 270 -25.96 -24.12 -10.97
CA SER A 270 -26.09 -24.12 -12.42
C SER A 270 -27.37 -24.87 -12.79
N ALA A 271 -28.47 -24.14 -13.01
CA ALA A 271 -29.72 -24.70 -13.51
C ALA A 271 -29.86 -24.46 -15.03
N THR A 272 -29.14 -25.23 -15.83
CA THR A 272 -29.48 -25.45 -17.24
C THR A 272 -30.72 -26.34 -17.31
N LYS A 273 -31.76 -25.93 -18.04
CA LYS A 273 -32.86 -26.84 -18.40
C LYS A 273 -33.52 -26.47 -19.73
N ASP A 274 -33.26 -27.28 -20.74
CA ASP A 274 -33.91 -27.22 -22.05
C ASP A 274 -35.28 -27.95 -22.08
N LEU A 275 -35.99 -27.71 -23.19
CA LEU A 275 -37.37 -28.08 -23.60
C LEU A 275 -37.49 -29.59 -23.98
N LEU A 276 -38.63 -30.29 -24.11
CA LEU A 276 -40.11 -30.09 -23.98
C LEU A 276 -40.74 -31.53 -23.90
N PRO A 277 -41.92 -31.91 -24.48
CA PRO A 277 -43.32 -31.42 -24.38
C PRO A 277 -44.33 -32.50 -23.87
N GLY A 278 -45.64 -32.17 -23.70
CA GLY A 278 -46.71 -33.19 -23.67
C GLY A 278 -48.14 -32.86 -23.16
N ALA A 279 -49.01 -32.32 -24.04
CA ALA A 279 -50.47 -32.53 -24.21
C ALA A 279 -51.57 -32.33 -23.09
N GLY A 280 -52.71 -31.73 -23.50
CA GLY A 280 -54.09 -31.77 -22.89
C GLY A 280 -54.45 -30.60 -21.93
N GLU A 281 -55.23 -29.57 -22.31
CA GLU A 281 -56.73 -29.48 -22.45
C GLU A 281 -57.54 -29.93 -21.21
N ALA A 282 -58.55 -29.22 -20.65
CA ALA A 282 -59.15 -27.87 -20.80
C ALA A 282 -59.84 -27.49 -19.43
N VAL A 283 -60.32 -26.27 -19.10
CA VAL A 283 -61.59 -25.61 -19.51
C VAL A 283 -61.70 -24.19 -18.86
N ASP A 284 -62.33 -23.24 -19.58
CA ASP A 284 -62.92 -21.89 -19.29
C ASP A 284 -62.82 -21.20 -17.89
N THR A 285 -62.75 -19.85 -17.77
CA THR A 285 -63.63 -18.84 -18.42
C THR A 285 -63.05 -17.39 -18.51
N LYS A 286 -62.97 -16.81 -19.73
CA LYS A 286 -63.40 -15.44 -20.23
C LYS A 286 -63.33 -14.19 -19.30
N CYS A 287 -63.00 -12.93 -19.65
CA CYS A 287 -62.44 -12.14 -20.79
C CYS A 287 -61.90 -10.79 -20.16
N THR A 288 -61.15 -9.84 -20.76
CA THR A 288 -61.21 -9.06 -22.04
C THR A 288 -59.81 -8.44 -22.32
N ALA A 289 -59.16 -8.60 -23.48
CA ALA A 289 -59.31 -7.92 -24.80
C ALA A 289 -58.45 -6.63 -25.01
N GLY A 290 -57.66 -6.60 -26.12
CA GLY A 290 -56.84 -5.47 -26.62
C GLY A 290 -55.33 -5.62 -26.37
N SER A 291 -54.52 -6.31 -27.20
CA SER A 291 -54.04 -5.98 -28.59
C SER A 291 -53.17 -4.72 -28.66
N ALA A 292 -52.03 -4.64 -29.36
CA ALA A 292 -51.07 -5.57 -29.99
C ALA A 292 -49.76 -4.73 -30.19
N ASN A 293 -48.50 -5.15 -30.09
CA ASN A 293 -47.72 -6.35 -30.43
C ASN A 293 -47.36 -6.56 -31.92
N ASN A 294 -46.06 -6.85 -32.11
CA ASN A 294 -45.35 -7.36 -33.30
C ASN A 294 -44.93 -6.34 -34.39
N ASP A 295 -43.80 -6.47 -35.10
CA ASP A 295 -42.47 -7.14 -34.99
C ASP A 295 -41.96 -7.41 -36.43
N LEU A 296 -40.72 -7.94 -36.58
CA LEU A 296 -40.17 -8.64 -37.78
C LEU A 296 -39.68 -7.72 -38.96
N LYS A 297 -38.58 -8.01 -39.69
CA LYS A 297 -37.44 -8.95 -39.54
C LYS A 297 -36.35 -8.67 -40.62
N ASP A 298 -35.14 -9.20 -40.42
CA ASP A 298 -34.14 -9.73 -41.40
C ASP A 298 -33.67 -8.92 -42.64
N GLY A 299 -32.41 -9.19 -43.05
CA GLY A 299 -31.97 -9.03 -44.46
C GLY A 299 -30.64 -8.30 -44.68
N MET A 300 -29.76 -8.85 -45.53
CA MET A 300 -28.43 -8.30 -45.89
C MET A 300 -28.22 -8.32 -47.42
N VAL A 301 -27.20 -7.59 -47.93
CA VAL A 301 -26.50 -7.73 -49.25
C VAL A 301 -26.75 -6.63 -50.35
N THR A 302 -25.73 -5.75 -50.49
CA THR A 302 -25.12 -5.07 -51.68
C THR A 302 -25.86 -4.14 -52.69
N THR A 303 -25.37 -2.87 -52.77
CA THR A 303 -25.00 -2.05 -53.98
C THR A 303 -26.04 -1.60 -55.04
N PRO A 304 -25.78 -0.59 -55.93
CA PRO A 304 -24.90 0.61 -55.85
C PRO A 304 -25.51 1.94 -56.42
N HIS A 305 -24.76 3.05 -56.26
CA HIS A 305 -24.63 4.27 -57.12
C HIS A 305 -25.83 5.04 -57.73
N GLU A 306 -25.90 6.35 -57.41
CA GLU A 306 -25.80 7.55 -58.29
C GLU A 306 -26.15 8.81 -57.45
N LYS A 307 -25.67 10.05 -57.65
CA LYS A 307 -24.90 10.70 -58.74
C LYS A 307 -24.18 11.98 -58.23
N ALA A 308 -23.21 12.49 -59.01
CA ALA A 308 -22.77 13.90 -59.11
C ALA A 308 -22.10 14.57 -57.86
N THR A 309 -20.76 14.74 -57.79
CA THR A 309 -19.92 15.83 -58.35
C THR A 309 -20.12 17.23 -57.73
N ASP A 310 -19.10 18.06 -57.44
CA ASP A 310 -17.64 17.90 -57.38
C ASP A 310 -16.99 19.16 -56.72
N SER A 311 -15.67 19.13 -56.46
CA SER A 311 -14.73 20.26 -56.41
C SER A 311 -14.71 21.25 -55.22
N LYS A 312 -13.52 21.30 -54.58
CA LYS A 312 -13.03 22.39 -53.70
C LYS A 312 -12.27 23.43 -54.52
N LYS A 313 -12.32 24.72 -54.14
CA LYS A 313 -11.17 25.59 -53.70
C LYS A 313 -11.37 27.09 -53.99
N SER A 314 -10.72 27.91 -53.13
CA SER A 314 -10.22 29.29 -53.35
C SER A 314 -11.25 30.40 -53.69
N GLY A 315 -11.01 31.68 -53.36
CA GLY A 315 -9.88 32.27 -52.63
C GLY A 315 -10.06 33.79 -52.42
N THR A 316 -9.23 34.34 -51.53
CA THR A 316 -8.91 35.76 -51.25
C THR A 316 -9.27 36.86 -52.27
N GLU A 317 -9.74 38.00 -51.73
CA GLU A 317 -9.25 39.40 -51.88
C GLU A 317 -10.28 40.34 -51.20
N SER A 318 -10.10 41.61 -50.83
CA SER A 318 -9.00 42.47 -50.40
C SER A 318 -9.60 43.87 -50.11
N ASN A 319 -9.43 44.37 -48.88
CA ASN A 319 -9.29 45.80 -48.50
C ASN A 319 -10.16 46.93 -49.14
N SER A 320 -11.00 47.61 -48.32
CA SER A 320 -11.02 49.09 -48.18
C SER A 320 -12.02 49.62 -47.12
N GLN A 321 -11.61 50.61 -46.31
CA GLN A 321 -12.49 51.50 -45.51
C GLN A 321 -13.08 52.65 -46.41
N PRO A 322 -13.77 53.73 -45.94
CA PRO A 322 -14.13 54.16 -44.57
C PRO A 322 -15.52 54.91 -44.38
N ILE A 323 -15.68 55.57 -43.21
CA ILE A 323 -16.44 56.83 -42.92
C ILE A 323 -17.92 56.79 -42.39
N VAL A 324 -18.03 57.12 -41.08
CA VAL A 324 -18.95 58.09 -40.37
C VAL A 324 -20.47 57.83 -40.19
N GLY A 325 -20.97 58.13 -38.97
CA GLY A 325 -22.38 58.43 -38.64
C GLY A 325 -22.94 57.63 -37.44
N ASP A 326 -22.51 57.91 -36.21
CA ASP A 326 -23.26 58.65 -35.17
C ASP A 326 -24.64 58.07 -34.74
N SER A 327 -24.71 57.63 -33.47
CA SER A 327 -25.95 57.57 -32.68
C SER A 327 -25.61 57.70 -31.20
N SER A 328 -26.26 58.63 -30.51
CA SER A 328 -25.86 59.10 -29.19
C SER A 328 -26.78 58.62 -28.06
N TYR A 329 -26.24 58.71 -26.82
CA TYR A 329 -26.91 58.69 -25.49
C TYR A 329 -27.75 57.44 -25.10
N GLU A 330 -27.78 56.98 -23.84
CA GLU A 330 -27.11 57.43 -22.62
C GLU A 330 -26.95 56.28 -21.59
N ARG A 331 -25.92 56.39 -20.72
CA ARG A 331 -25.95 56.21 -19.24
C ARG A 331 -26.44 54.87 -18.63
N SER A 332 -25.80 54.24 -17.62
CA SER A 332 -24.45 54.26 -17.01
C SER A 332 -24.29 52.92 -16.24
N LYS A 333 -23.11 52.27 -16.16
CA LYS A 333 -21.91 52.63 -15.36
C LYS A 333 -22.23 52.71 -13.84
N VAL A 334 -21.44 52.14 -12.90
CA VAL A 334 -19.99 51.81 -12.91
C VAL A 334 -19.70 50.56 -12.06
N GLY A 335 -18.75 49.73 -12.51
CA GLY A 335 -17.76 49.08 -11.64
C GLY A 335 -16.37 49.29 -12.29
N ASP A 336 -15.33 49.63 -11.51
CA ASP A 336 -13.91 49.88 -11.88
C ASP A 336 -13.20 50.40 -10.58
N ARG A 337 -11.89 50.25 -10.27
CA ARG A 337 -10.73 49.62 -10.96
C ARG A 337 -9.49 49.45 -10.03
N GLU A 338 -8.57 48.55 -10.44
CA GLU A 338 -7.07 48.61 -10.43
C GLU A 338 -6.24 48.86 -9.12
N ARG A 339 -5.21 48.02 -8.82
CA ARG A 339 -3.71 48.15 -9.06
C ARG A 339 -3.04 49.28 -8.22
N GLU A 340 -1.79 49.21 -7.71
CA GLU A 340 -0.66 48.26 -7.79
C GLU A 340 0.40 48.51 -6.66
N SER A 341 1.48 47.70 -6.64
CA SER A 341 2.84 47.99 -6.09
C SER A 341 3.16 47.96 -4.57
N ASP A 342 4.01 46.97 -4.23
CA ASP A 342 5.23 46.99 -3.38
C ASP A 342 5.32 47.68 -2.00
N ARG A 343 5.65 46.89 -0.95
CA ARG A 343 7.02 46.82 -0.34
C ARG A 343 7.12 45.96 0.93
N GLU A 344 8.34 45.51 1.19
CA GLU A 344 8.78 44.70 2.33
C GLU A 344 8.64 45.41 3.70
N LYS A 345 8.39 44.65 4.79
CA LYS A 345 9.39 44.46 5.88
C LYS A 345 8.91 43.56 7.03
N GLU A 346 9.90 42.90 7.65
CA GLU A 346 9.79 42.19 8.91
C GLU A 346 9.36 43.08 10.10
N ARG A 347 8.62 42.52 11.06
CA ARG A 347 9.11 42.18 12.43
C ARG A 347 7.95 41.80 13.35
N GLY A 348 8.14 40.75 14.14
CA GLY A 348 7.09 40.20 15.01
C GLY A 348 6.89 40.98 16.31
N ARG A 349 5.82 40.62 17.04
CA ARG A 349 5.63 40.89 18.47
C ARG A 349 4.91 39.71 19.13
N GLU A 350 5.35 39.35 20.32
CA GLU A 350 4.77 38.25 21.10
C GLU A 350 3.51 38.66 21.88
N ARG A 351 2.78 37.64 22.38
CA ARG A 351 1.89 37.63 23.55
C ARG A 351 0.61 38.51 23.49
N ASP A 352 -0.54 37.85 23.61
CA ASP A 352 -1.17 37.80 24.94
C ASP A 352 -1.92 36.48 25.20
N ARG A 353 -2.34 36.24 26.45
CA ARG A 353 -2.87 34.97 26.98
C ARG A 353 -4.41 35.00 27.14
N GLY A 354 -5.11 34.00 26.60
CA GLY A 354 -6.58 33.91 26.63
C GLY A 354 -7.14 32.52 27.01
N ARG A 355 -7.20 32.26 28.33
CA ARG A 355 -7.58 31.02 29.04
C ARG A 355 -8.99 30.44 28.74
N SER A 356 -9.09 29.24 28.14
CA SER A 356 -10.05 28.14 28.43
C SER A 356 -9.75 26.93 27.49
N HIS A 357 -10.12 25.66 27.70
CA HIS A 357 -10.98 24.96 28.68
C HIS A 357 -10.33 23.62 29.09
N ARG A 358 -10.69 23.04 30.26
CA ARG A 358 -10.20 21.72 30.71
C ARG A 358 -10.90 20.56 29.98
N GLY A 359 -10.14 19.55 29.54
CA GLY A 359 -10.64 18.26 29.04
C GLY A 359 -9.76 17.11 29.55
N ARG A 360 -10.38 15.97 29.90
CA ARG A 360 -9.73 14.79 30.50
C ARG A 360 -8.81 14.06 29.51
N ASP A 361 -7.70 13.52 30.02
CA ASP A 361 -7.10 12.27 29.52
C ASP A 361 -6.41 11.55 30.69
N SER A 362 -6.97 10.43 31.13
CA SER A 362 -6.49 9.62 32.26
C SER A 362 -6.77 8.14 32.01
N ASP A 363 -6.21 7.59 30.93
CA ASP A 363 -6.32 6.18 30.55
C ASP A 363 -4.97 5.64 30.04
N ARG A 364 -3.97 5.54 30.93
CA ARG A 364 -2.63 5.03 30.59
C ARG A 364 -2.09 3.88 31.44
N ASP A 365 -2.80 3.42 32.48
CA ASP A 365 -2.23 2.48 33.47
C ASP A 365 -2.85 1.07 33.51
N SER A 366 -3.84 0.73 32.68
CA SER A 366 -4.48 -0.61 32.73
C SER A 366 -3.71 -1.76 32.06
N ASP A 367 -2.70 -1.48 31.22
CA ASP A 367 -2.05 -2.50 30.38
C ASP A 367 -0.72 -3.08 30.95
N ARG A 368 -0.34 -2.75 32.20
CA ARG A 368 0.91 -3.25 32.82
C ARG A 368 0.75 -4.18 34.02
N GLU A 369 -0.43 -4.26 34.63
CA GLU A 369 -0.64 -5.03 35.86
C GLU A 369 -1.03 -6.51 35.64
N ARG A 370 -1.32 -6.94 34.39
CA ARG A 370 -1.92 -8.26 34.14
C ARG A 370 -0.95 -9.44 34.06
N ASP A 371 0.36 -9.19 33.97
CA ASP A 371 1.38 -10.23 33.73
C ASP A 371 2.22 -10.62 34.97
N LYS A 372 1.79 -10.24 36.20
CA LYS A 372 2.51 -10.59 37.46
C LYS A 372 1.78 -11.52 38.43
N LEU A 373 0.58 -12.01 38.09
CA LEU A 373 -0.28 -12.79 39.00
C LEU A 373 -0.55 -14.23 38.53
N LYS A 374 0.48 -14.93 38.00
CA LYS A 374 0.38 -16.36 37.64
C LYS A 374 1.46 -17.30 38.18
N ASP A 375 2.45 -16.78 38.92
CA ASP A 375 3.43 -17.60 39.65
C ASP A 375 3.42 -17.23 41.14
N ARG A 376 2.67 -18.00 41.95
CA ARG A 376 2.82 -18.28 43.40
C ARG A 376 1.49 -18.63 44.08
N SER A 377 0.98 -19.85 43.87
CA SER A 377 0.07 -20.49 44.84
C SER A 377 -0.22 -21.96 44.51
N HIS A 378 0.71 -22.90 44.77
CA HIS A 378 0.34 -24.29 44.99
C HIS A 378 1.31 -25.02 45.95
N HIS A 379 0.72 -25.58 47.02
CA HIS A 379 1.19 -26.64 47.92
C HIS A 379 2.30 -26.40 48.98
N ARG A 380 1.80 -26.08 50.20
CA ARG A 380 2.09 -26.76 51.49
C ARG A 380 0.72 -26.90 52.21
N SER A 381 0.36 -27.92 53.00
CA SER A 381 1.08 -28.94 53.79
C SER A 381 0.23 -30.20 54.04
N ARG A 382 0.83 -31.21 54.70
CA ARG A 382 0.26 -32.45 55.33
C ARG A 382 0.01 -33.64 54.39
N ASP A 383 0.26 -34.90 54.78
CA ASP A 383 0.54 -35.45 56.12
C ASP A 383 1.64 -36.55 56.19
N ARG A 384 1.90 -37.06 57.40
CA ARG A 384 3.01 -37.95 57.81
C ARG A 384 2.90 -39.42 57.33
N LEU A 385 4.03 -40.11 57.11
CA LEU A 385 4.35 -41.40 57.77
C LEU A 385 5.87 -41.72 57.77
N LYS A 386 6.25 -42.77 58.52
CA LYS A 386 7.62 -43.23 58.83
C LYS A 386 8.38 -43.78 57.60
N ASP A 387 9.71 -43.66 57.57
CA ASP A 387 10.57 -44.83 57.92
C ASP A 387 12.03 -44.49 58.34
N SER A 388 12.76 -45.53 58.73
CA SER A 388 13.96 -45.56 59.59
C SER A 388 15.32 -45.15 59.00
N GLY A 389 16.20 -44.64 59.88
CA GLY A 389 17.61 -45.06 59.96
C GLY A 389 18.70 -44.08 59.48
N GLY A 390 19.76 -43.88 60.26
CA GLY A 390 20.99 -43.19 59.81
C GLY A 390 21.73 -42.40 60.90
N HIS A 391 22.83 -42.97 61.41
CA HIS A 391 23.69 -42.45 62.49
C HIS A 391 24.44 -41.11 62.19
N SER A 392 24.92 -40.51 63.30
CA SER A 392 26.16 -39.69 63.44
C SER A 392 26.15 -38.22 62.98
N ASP A 393 26.96 -37.31 63.56
CA ASP A 393 27.53 -37.15 64.92
C ASP A 393 28.15 -35.73 65.00
N LYS A 394 28.21 -35.09 66.18
CA LYS A 394 28.95 -33.83 66.50
C LYS A 394 28.61 -32.55 65.70
N SER A 395 29.02 -31.34 66.09
CA SER A 395 28.87 -30.56 67.34
C SER A 395 29.66 -29.24 67.21
N ARG A 396 29.04 -28.11 67.56
CA ARG A 396 29.63 -26.90 68.21
C ARG A 396 30.62 -25.95 67.48
N HIS A 397 30.15 -24.69 67.41
CA HIS A 397 30.78 -23.41 67.81
C HIS A 397 32.02 -22.77 67.10
N HIS A 398 31.76 -21.51 66.70
CA HIS A 398 32.54 -20.26 66.92
C HIS A 398 33.93 -19.99 66.29
N SER A 399 34.04 -18.76 65.76
CA SER A 399 35.02 -17.71 66.15
C SER A 399 35.99 -17.18 65.06
N SER A 400 35.75 -15.92 64.68
CA SER A 400 36.69 -14.81 64.38
C SER A 400 38.11 -15.01 63.80
N ARG A 401 38.42 -14.16 62.81
CA ARG A 401 39.52 -13.14 62.75
C ARG A 401 39.47 -12.47 61.37
N ASP A 402 39.31 -11.16 61.25
CA ASP A 402 40.23 -10.04 61.56
C ASP A 402 41.45 -9.90 60.64
N ARG A 403 41.60 -8.65 60.17
CA ARG A 403 42.70 -7.97 59.43
C ARG A 403 42.46 -7.69 57.95
N ASP A 404 42.94 -6.57 57.41
CA ASP A 404 43.04 -5.17 57.90
C ASP A 404 43.68 -4.33 56.79
N TYR A 405 43.27 -3.05 56.67
CA TYR A 405 44.06 -1.94 56.07
C TYR A 405 44.40 -2.05 54.56
N ARG A 406 44.50 -0.98 53.76
CA ARG A 406 44.37 0.50 53.93
C ARG A 406 43.92 1.08 52.56
N ASP A 407 42.98 2.04 52.49
CA ASP A 407 43.22 3.51 52.53
C ASP A 407 44.03 3.99 51.29
N SER A 408 43.57 4.90 50.43
CA SER A 408 43.03 6.24 50.74
C SER A 408 42.26 6.84 49.54
N SER A 409 41.17 7.58 49.78
CA SER A 409 41.08 9.07 49.74
C SER A 409 41.27 9.73 48.35
N LYS A 410 40.50 10.76 47.94
CA LYS A 410 39.47 11.54 48.65
C LYS A 410 38.52 12.25 47.67
N ASP A 411 37.30 12.49 48.17
CA ASP A 411 36.42 13.67 48.05
C ASP A 411 36.90 14.87 47.19
N ARG A 412 36.04 15.65 46.50
CA ARG A 412 34.90 16.43 47.04
C ARG A 412 33.89 16.78 45.92
N ARG A 413 32.58 16.58 46.11
CA ARG A 413 31.56 17.57 46.56
C ARG A 413 31.57 18.88 45.75
N ARG A 414 30.54 19.13 44.93
CA ARG A 414 29.27 19.84 45.28
C ARG A 414 29.48 21.23 45.89
N HIS A 415 29.26 22.29 45.11
CA HIS A 415 28.06 23.15 45.18
C HIS A 415 28.22 24.39 44.30
N HIS A 416 27.34 24.56 43.31
CA HIS A 416 26.46 25.74 43.21
C HIS A 416 25.24 25.39 42.35
#